data_AF-A0A183D9N6-F1
#
_entry.id   AF-A0A183D9N6-F1
#
_cell.length_a   1.000
_cell.length_b   1.000
_cell.length_c   1.000
_cell.angle_alpha   90.00
_cell.angle_beta   90.00
_cell.angle_gamma   90.00
#
_symmetry.space_group_name_H-M   'P 1'
#
loop_
_entity.id
_entity.type
_entity.pdbx_description
1 polymer ?
#
loop_
_entity_poly.entity_id
_entity_poly.type
_entity_poly.pdbx_seq_one_letter_code
_entity_poly.pdbx_strand_id
1 'polypeptide(L)'
;MDFKNSKVGNKTLPTNHHEAILKLYALWLNLESGHARNRSTFQLFGKAAESGAFEKSSDKITRSLGKLIKDGETPEFVGKAVVALATDPYVMKKTGRTLIAADLGIDYKFRDIDGRQPDSLRGFKMLLGQVGLANIGAYFPAWLRVPGWLMTAIKSRL
;
A
#
# COMPACT_ATOMS: atom_id res chain seq x y z
N MET A 1 -44.27 -4.07 29.92
CA MET A 1 -43.29 -4.76 30.79
C MET A 1 -43.15 -6.18 30.25
N ASP A 2 -42.02 -6.73 29.82
CA ASP A 2 -40.63 -6.29 29.75
C ASP A 2 -39.92 -7.15 28.69
N PHE A 3 -39.37 -6.52 27.64
CA PHE A 3 -38.40 -7.16 26.74
C PHE A 3 -37.03 -7.16 27.44
N LYS A 4 -36.73 -8.22 28.19
CA LYS A 4 -35.41 -8.41 28.81
C LYS A 4 -34.37 -8.83 27.76
N ASN A 5 -33.65 -7.82 27.25
CA ASN A 5 -32.19 -7.76 27.20
C ASN A 5 -31.44 -9.03 26.73
N SER A 6 -31.32 -9.23 25.42
CA SER A 6 -30.35 -10.15 24.83
C SER A 6 -28.95 -9.52 24.89
N LYS A 7 -28.14 -10.01 25.83
CA LYS A 7 -26.74 -9.62 26.02
C LYS A 7 -25.95 -9.81 24.73
N VAL A 8 -25.50 -8.70 24.16
CA VAL A 8 -24.35 -8.62 23.27
C VAL A 8 -23.08 -8.81 24.12
N GLY A 9 -22.33 -9.86 23.84
CA GLY A 9 -21.02 -10.15 24.43
C GLY A 9 -20.62 -11.58 24.05
N ASN A 10 -19.43 -11.91 23.58
CA ASN A 10 -18.13 -11.29 23.71
C ASN A 10 -17.25 -11.92 22.59
N LYS A 11 -16.82 -11.17 21.56
CA LYS A 11 -15.83 -11.68 20.60
C LYS A 11 -14.45 -11.31 21.13
N THR A 12 -13.85 -12.25 21.84
CA THR A 12 -12.52 -12.15 22.44
C THR A 12 -11.45 -11.88 21.37
N LEU A 13 -10.57 -10.91 21.67
CA LEU A 13 -9.36 -10.62 20.89
C LEU A 13 -8.35 -11.78 21.06
N PRO A 14 -7.64 -12.20 20.00
CA PRO A 14 -6.76 -13.36 20.07
C PRO A 14 -5.49 -13.07 20.88
N THR A 15 -5.23 -13.91 21.88
CA THR A 15 -4.16 -13.76 22.88
C THR A 15 -2.79 -14.28 22.41
N ASN A 16 -2.69 -14.87 21.22
CA ASN A 16 -1.46 -15.53 20.74
C ASN A 16 -1.05 -15.04 19.34
N HIS A 17 0.22 -14.69 19.17
CA HIS A 17 0.79 -14.14 17.92
C HIS A 17 0.58 -15.03 16.68
N HIS A 18 0.44 -16.35 16.88
CA HIS A 18 0.21 -17.32 15.81
C HIS A 18 -1.24 -17.28 15.27
N GLU A 19 -2.23 -16.98 16.12
CA GLU A 19 -3.63 -16.85 15.70
C GLU A 19 -3.90 -15.55 14.94
N ALA A 20 -3.17 -14.48 15.26
CA ALA A 20 -3.28 -13.21 14.56
C ALA A 20 -2.84 -13.35 13.08
N ILE A 21 -1.79 -14.12 12.83
CA ILE A 21 -1.30 -14.41 11.47
C ILE A 21 -2.33 -15.24 10.70
N LEU A 22 -2.93 -16.25 11.33
CA LEU A 22 -3.97 -17.08 10.68
C LEU A 22 -5.26 -16.30 10.41
N LYS A 23 -5.64 -15.34 11.28
CA LYS A 23 -6.80 -14.47 11.03
C LYS A 23 -6.54 -13.41 9.97
N LEU A 24 -5.32 -12.88 9.88
CA LEU A 24 -4.90 -12.00 8.78
C LEU A 24 -4.81 -12.75 7.45
N TYR A 25 -4.30 -13.99 7.48
CA TYR A 25 -4.25 -14.87 6.31
C TYR A 25 -5.65 -15.31 5.89
N ALA A 26 -6.56 -15.56 6.82
CA ALA A 26 -7.98 -15.79 6.53
C ALA A 26 -8.68 -14.54 5.99
N LEU A 27 -8.35 -13.35 6.46
CA LEU A 27 -8.87 -12.08 5.94
C LEU A 27 -8.36 -11.80 4.51
N TRP A 28 -7.11 -12.16 4.24
CA TRP A 28 -6.47 -12.06 2.92
C TRP A 28 -6.97 -13.13 1.93
N LEU A 29 -7.11 -14.39 2.36
CA LEU A 29 -7.72 -15.48 1.57
C LEU A 29 -9.19 -15.20 1.23
N ASN A 30 -9.95 -14.60 2.15
CA ASN A 30 -11.33 -14.14 1.87
C ASN A 30 -11.37 -12.92 0.94
N LEU A 31 -10.25 -12.19 0.79
CA LEU A 31 -10.11 -11.08 -0.17
C LEU A 31 -9.89 -11.57 -1.61
N GLU A 32 -9.26 -12.75 -1.79
CA GLU A 32 -9.02 -13.35 -3.11
C GLU A 32 -10.13 -14.32 -3.55
N SER A 33 -10.85 -14.95 -2.61
CA SER A 33 -11.89 -15.93 -2.93
C SER A 33 -13.29 -15.32 -3.13
N GLY A 34 -13.46 -14.62 -4.25
CA GLY A 34 -14.65 -14.72 -5.12
C GLY A 34 -16.07 -14.46 -4.60
N HIS A 35 -16.31 -14.06 -3.34
CA HIS A 35 -17.66 -13.77 -2.83
C HIS A 35 -17.88 -12.27 -2.61
N ALA A 36 -18.59 -11.69 -3.58
CA ALA A 36 -19.26 -10.39 -3.55
C ALA A 36 -18.38 -9.16 -3.25
N ARG A 37 -17.85 -8.57 -4.32
CA ARG A 37 -17.55 -7.13 -4.42
C ARG A 37 -18.81 -6.30 -4.14
N ASN A 38 -19.15 -6.07 -2.87
CA ASN A 38 -20.21 -5.13 -2.51
C ASN A 38 -19.62 -3.72 -2.39
N ARG A 39 -20.24 -2.74 -3.07
CA ARG A 39 -19.85 -1.31 -3.02
C ARG A 39 -19.81 -0.79 -1.58
N SER A 40 -20.59 -1.38 -0.67
CA SER A 40 -20.62 -1.02 0.75
C SER A 40 -19.31 -1.29 1.50
N THR A 41 -18.58 -2.38 1.21
CA THR A 41 -17.33 -2.69 1.92
C THR A 41 -16.22 -1.71 1.56
N PHE A 42 -16.13 -1.31 0.28
CA PHE A 42 -15.24 -0.25 -0.16
C PHE A 42 -15.59 1.11 0.45
N GLN A 43 -16.88 1.46 0.55
CA GLN A 43 -17.30 2.71 1.19
C GLN A 43 -17.01 2.71 2.70
N LEU A 44 -17.22 1.58 3.38
CA LEU A 44 -16.89 1.44 4.80
C LEU A 44 -15.40 1.57 5.04
N PHE A 45 -14.58 0.96 4.17
CA PHE A 45 -13.14 1.12 4.21
C PHE A 45 -12.72 2.58 3.96
N GLY A 46 -13.30 3.24 2.96
CA GLY A 46 -13.07 4.67 2.68
C GLY A 46 -13.42 5.56 3.87
N LYS A 47 -14.61 5.40 4.45
CA LYS A 47 -15.02 6.13 5.67
C LYS A 47 -14.12 5.84 6.87
N ALA A 48 -13.66 4.60 7.03
CA ALA A 48 -12.72 4.23 8.09
C ALA A 48 -11.34 4.87 7.88
N ALA A 49 -10.90 5.00 6.62
CA ALA A 49 -9.65 5.67 6.27
C ALA A 49 -9.73 7.17 6.53
N GLU A 50 -10.79 7.83 6.06
CA GLU A 50 -11.04 9.27 6.22
C GLU A 50 -11.22 9.67 7.70
N SER A 51 -11.88 8.83 8.50
CA SER A 51 -12.11 9.11 9.92
C SER A 51 -10.88 8.91 10.83
N GLY A 52 -9.75 8.46 10.26
CA GLY A 52 -8.55 8.13 11.02
C GLY A 52 -8.74 6.96 11.99
N ALA A 53 -9.75 6.11 11.75
CA ALA A 53 -10.07 4.98 12.61
C ALA A 53 -8.90 3.99 12.73
N PHE A 54 -8.07 3.91 11.68
CA PHE A 54 -6.86 3.09 11.67
C PHE A 54 -5.76 3.63 12.59
N GLU A 55 -5.56 4.96 12.62
CA GLU A 55 -4.51 5.60 13.42
C GLU A 55 -4.84 5.58 14.93
N LYS A 56 -6.13 5.64 15.27
CA LYS A 56 -6.65 5.57 16.66
C LYS A 56 -6.78 4.15 17.22
N SER A 57 -6.57 3.12 16.41
CA SER A 57 -6.75 1.73 16.84
C SER A 57 -5.65 1.29 17.82
N SER A 58 -6.03 0.63 18.92
CA SER A 58 -5.08 0.05 19.87
C SER A 58 -4.25 -1.09 19.25
N ASP A 59 -4.70 -1.72 18.17
CA ASP A 59 -3.99 -2.80 17.52
C ASP A 59 -2.81 -2.30 16.68
N LYS A 60 -1.61 -2.82 16.96
CA LYS A 60 -0.36 -2.42 16.28
C LYS A 60 -0.44 -2.59 14.75
N ILE A 61 -1.09 -3.65 14.27
CA ILE A 61 -1.29 -3.93 12.84
C ILE A 61 -2.15 -2.85 12.20
N THR A 62 -3.29 -2.53 12.81
CA THR A 62 -4.25 -1.53 12.32
C THR A 62 -3.64 -0.13 12.29
N ARG A 63 -2.87 0.23 13.32
CA ARG A 63 -2.07 1.48 13.34
C ARG A 63 -1.02 1.52 12.23
N SER A 64 -0.32 0.41 12.01
CA SER A 64 0.66 0.31 10.93
C SER A 64 0.01 0.47 9.56
N LEU A 65 -1.18 -0.11 9.34
CA LEU A 65 -1.97 0.07 8.12
C LEU A 65 -2.38 1.53 7.92
N GLY A 66 -2.87 2.19 8.99
CA GLY A 66 -3.24 3.61 8.94
C GLY A 66 -2.06 4.50 8.54
N LYS A 67 -0.87 4.22 9.08
CA LYS A 67 0.35 4.94 8.70
C LYS A 67 0.72 4.70 7.23
N LEU A 68 0.67 3.46 6.74
CA LEU A 68 0.97 3.14 5.34
C LEU A 68 0.02 3.82 4.35
N ILE A 69 -1.27 3.91 4.69
CA ILE A 69 -2.27 4.60 3.87
C ILE A 69 -1.98 6.11 3.82
N LYS A 70 -1.64 6.70 4.97
CA LYS A 70 -1.34 8.13 5.10
C LYS A 70 -0.06 8.55 4.37
N ASP A 71 0.97 7.71 4.43
CA ASP A 71 2.24 7.94 3.76
C ASP A 71 2.19 7.59 2.26
N GLY A 72 1.10 6.96 1.81
CA GLY A 72 0.85 6.56 0.43
C GLY A 72 0.68 7.72 -0.56
N GLU A 73 0.60 7.35 -1.83
CA GLU A 73 0.29 8.24 -2.95
C GLU A 73 -1.21 8.53 -3.05
N THR A 74 -1.58 9.74 -3.45
CA THR A 74 -3.01 10.06 -3.62
C THR A 74 -3.59 9.47 -4.91
N PRO A 75 -4.92 9.28 -4.99
CA PRO A 75 -5.57 8.84 -6.22
C PRO A 75 -5.28 9.77 -7.42
N GLU A 76 -5.13 11.07 -7.19
CA GLU A 76 -4.78 12.06 -8.20
C GLU A 76 -3.37 11.84 -8.75
N PHE A 77 -2.41 11.46 -7.90
CA PHE A 77 -1.06 11.12 -8.37
C PHE A 77 -1.07 9.94 -9.35
N VAL A 78 -1.85 8.90 -9.04
CA VAL A 78 -2.05 7.76 -9.95
C VAL A 78 -2.75 8.22 -11.25
N GLY A 79 -3.75 9.09 -11.15
CA GLY A 79 -4.40 9.70 -12.32
C GLY A 79 -3.43 10.45 -13.23
N LYS A 80 -2.51 11.25 -12.66
CA LYS A 80 -1.44 11.93 -13.42
C LYS A 80 -0.53 10.93 -14.14
N ALA A 81 -0.22 9.80 -13.52
CA ALA A 81 0.59 8.75 -14.14
C ALA A 81 -0.10 8.15 -15.38
N VAL A 82 -1.41 7.92 -15.31
CA VAL A 82 -2.20 7.43 -16.45
C VAL A 82 -2.24 8.46 -17.58
N VAL A 83 -2.48 9.73 -17.25
CA VAL A 83 -2.47 10.82 -18.25
C VAL A 83 -1.10 10.92 -18.91
N ALA A 84 -0.02 10.88 -18.12
CA ALA A 84 1.35 10.95 -18.66
C ALA A 84 1.63 9.82 -19.66
N LEU A 85 1.24 8.58 -19.35
CA LEU A 85 1.35 7.45 -20.26
C LEU A 85 0.48 7.60 -21.51
N ALA A 86 -0.77 8.06 -21.35
CA ALA A 86 -1.69 8.25 -22.47
C ALA A 86 -1.21 9.32 -23.46
N THR A 87 -0.47 10.32 -22.97
CA THR A 87 0.10 11.40 -23.80
C THR A 87 1.51 11.09 -24.33
N ASP A 88 2.13 9.98 -23.93
CA ASP A 88 3.50 9.63 -24.35
C ASP A 88 3.52 9.06 -25.77
N PRO A 89 4.14 9.74 -26.76
CA PRO A 89 4.24 9.22 -28.13
C PRO A 89 5.03 7.91 -28.22
N TYR A 90 5.83 7.57 -27.20
CA TYR A 90 6.61 6.34 -27.12
C TYR A 90 6.04 5.33 -26.11
N VAL A 91 4.77 5.46 -25.71
CA VAL A 91 4.09 4.55 -24.75
C VAL A 91 4.24 3.08 -25.12
N MET A 92 4.28 2.76 -26.43
CA MET A 92 4.48 1.39 -26.93
C MET A 92 5.77 0.75 -26.42
N LYS A 93 6.84 1.52 -26.19
CA LYS A 93 8.10 1.03 -25.62
C LYS A 93 7.99 0.56 -24.17
N LYS A 94 6.91 0.94 -23.48
CA LYS A 94 6.64 0.66 -22.06
C LYS A 94 5.61 -0.45 -21.86
N THR A 95 5.00 -0.96 -22.93
CA THR A 95 4.02 -2.05 -22.89
C THR A 95 4.67 -3.38 -22.47
N GLY A 96 3.86 -4.30 -21.92
CA GLY A 96 4.33 -5.61 -21.44
C GLY A 96 5.11 -5.58 -20.12
N ARG A 97 5.06 -4.47 -19.37
CA ARG A 97 5.78 -4.29 -18.10
C ARG A 97 4.87 -3.72 -17.03
N THR A 98 5.12 -4.07 -15.77
CA THR A 98 4.53 -3.38 -14.61
C THR A 98 5.25 -2.05 -14.39
N LEU A 99 4.52 -0.95 -14.48
CA LEU A 99 5.04 0.40 -14.27
C LEU A 99 4.62 0.91 -12.89
N ILE A 100 5.56 1.46 -12.13
CA ILE A 100 5.32 2.00 -10.80
C ILE A 100 5.00 3.49 -10.94
N ALA A 101 3.87 3.96 -10.39
CA ALA A 101 3.45 5.36 -10.51
C ALA A 101 4.51 6.34 -9.98
N ALA A 102 5.14 6.03 -8.83
CA ALA A 102 6.27 6.79 -8.30
C ALA A 102 7.44 6.95 -9.29
N ASP A 103 7.75 5.91 -10.08
CA ASP A 103 8.78 6.00 -11.12
C ASP A 103 8.35 6.90 -12.27
N LEU A 104 7.09 6.81 -12.67
CA LEU A 104 6.51 7.66 -13.71
C LEU A 104 6.51 9.13 -13.28
N GLY A 105 6.27 9.42 -12.00
CA GLY A 105 6.38 10.78 -11.45
C GLY A 105 7.75 11.40 -11.66
N ILE A 106 8.81 10.63 -11.47
CA ILE A 106 10.19 11.07 -11.73
C ILE A 106 10.46 11.19 -13.24
N ASP A 107 10.05 10.20 -14.04
CA ASP A 107 10.33 10.14 -15.48
C ASP A 107 9.62 11.27 -16.26
N TYR A 108 8.35 11.52 -15.94
CA TYR A 108 7.51 12.55 -16.56
C TYR A 108 7.45 13.85 -15.74
N LYS A 109 8.19 13.93 -14.63
CA LYS A 109 8.37 15.14 -13.81
C LYS A 109 7.07 15.70 -13.23
N PHE A 110 6.14 14.84 -12.82
CA PHE A 110 4.94 15.25 -12.08
C PHE A 110 5.04 14.85 -10.61
N ARG A 111 4.37 15.63 -9.75
CA ARG A 111 4.34 15.44 -8.30
C ARG A 111 2.92 15.19 -7.82
N ASP A 112 2.83 14.68 -6.59
CA ASP A 112 1.57 14.51 -5.90
C ASP A 112 0.92 15.89 -5.60
N ILE A 113 -0.37 15.93 -5.28
CA ILE A 113 -1.15 17.16 -5.06
C ILE A 113 -0.62 17.99 -3.89
N ASP A 114 0.07 17.36 -2.94
CA ASP A 114 0.73 17.98 -1.80
C ASP A 114 2.20 18.37 -2.09
N GLY A 115 2.64 18.21 -3.34
CA GLY A 115 3.99 18.53 -3.78
C GLY A 115 5.05 17.48 -3.43
N ARG A 116 4.66 16.37 -2.78
CA ARG A 116 5.56 15.24 -2.51
C ARG A 116 5.88 14.46 -3.78
N GLN A 117 7.01 13.78 -3.75
CA GLN A 117 7.36 12.73 -4.70
C GLN A 117 7.29 11.39 -3.95
N PRO A 118 6.31 10.54 -4.23
CA PRO A 118 6.25 9.21 -3.65
C PRO A 118 7.53 8.42 -3.91
N ASP A 119 7.98 7.66 -2.91
CA ASP A 119 9.17 6.84 -3.00
C ASP A 119 8.93 5.64 -3.94
N SER A 120 9.89 5.37 -4.82
CA SER A 120 9.82 4.22 -5.71
C SER A 120 10.10 2.92 -4.96
N LEU A 121 9.27 1.89 -5.20
CA LEU A 121 9.48 0.54 -4.65
C LEU A 121 10.81 -0.09 -5.10
N ARG A 122 11.42 0.42 -6.18
CA ARG A 122 12.71 -0.03 -6.72
C ARG A 122 13.84 0.95 -6.43
N GLY A 123 13.57 2.03 -5.71
CA GLY A 123 14.59 3.00 -5.32
C GLY A 123 15.54 2.42 -4.29
N PHE A 124 16.84 2.72 -4.41
CA PHE A 124 17.84 2.30 -3.42
C PHE A 124 17.50 2.78 -2.00
N LYS A 125 16.89 3.97 -1.88
CA LYS A 125 16.39 4.49 -0.60
C LYS A 125 15.44 3.51 0.10
N MET A 126 14.50 2.92 -0.66
CA MET A 126 13.51 2.01 -0.09
C MET A 126 14.11 0.65 0.23
N LEU A 127 14.99 0.13 -0.63
CA LEU A 127 15.73 -1.12 -0.38
C LEU A 127 16.63 -1.02 0.86
N LEU A 128 17.39 0.07 0.99
CA LEU A 128 18.26 0.28 2.15
C LEU A 128 17.45 0.49 3.43
N GLY A 129 16.28 1.11 3.32
CA GLY A 129 15.31 1.17 4.41
C GLY A 129 14.88 -0.21 4.89
N GLN A 130 14.66 -1.18 3.98
CA GLN A 130 14.29 -2.55 4.32
C GLN A 130 15.42 -3.34 5.02
N VAL A 131 16.68 -3.00 4.78
CA VAL A 131 17.85 -3.64 5.42
C VAL A 131 18.26 -2.93 6.73
N GLY A 132 17.58 -1.83 7.09
CA GLY A 132 17.88 -1.05 8.30
C GLY A 132 18.98 0.01 8.12
N LEU A 133 19.44 0.25 6.88
CA LEU A 133 20.45 1.26 6.53
C LEU A 133 19.76 2.54 6.00
N ALA A 134 18.64 2.93 6.59
CA ALA A 134 17.84 4.09 6.17
C ALA A 134 18.65 5.41 6.16
N ASN A 135 19.62 5.54 7.07
CA ASN A 135 20.53 6.70 7.14
C ASN A 135 21.43 6.85 5.91
N ILE A 136 21.76 5.74 5.24
CA ILE A 136 22.55 5.74 4.01
C ILE A 136 21.65 5.94 2.80
N GLY A 137 20.41 5.43 2.86
CA GLY A 137 19.40 5.61 1.82
C GLY A 137 19.08 7.06 1.47
N ALA A 138 19.25 8.00 2.42
CA ALA A 138 19.03 9.43 2.20
C ALA A 138 20.02 10.08 1.23
N TYR A 139 21.22 9.50 1.07
CA TYR A 139 22.25 10.02 0.16
C TYR A 139 22.04 9.55 -1.29
N PHE A 140 21.20 8.55 -1.51
CA PHE A 140 20.94 8.05 -2.85
C PHE A 140 19.85 8.86 -3.53
N PRO A 141 20.12 9.39 -4.74
CA PRO A 141 19.14 10.19 -5.45
C PRO A 141 17.98 9.32 -5.94
N ALA A 142 16.78 9.91 -6.03
CA ALA A 142 15.56 9.20 -6.41
C ALA A 142 15.60 8.56 -7.82
N TRP A 143 16.49 9.03 -8.69
CA TRP A 143 16.71 8.44 -10.03
C TRP A 143 17.52 7.14 -10.01
N LEU A 144 18.23 6.84 -8.90
CA LEU A 144 18.98 5.59 -8.78
C LEU A 144 18.03 4.46 -8.37
N ARG A 145 17.70 3.64 -9.37
CA ARG A 145 16.77 2.51 -9.24
C ARG A 145 17.50 1.20 -9.45
N VAL A 146 16.99 0.14 -8.84
CA VAL A 146 17.43 -1.22 -9.15
C VAL A 146 16.79 -1.67 -10.47
N PRO A 147 17.60 -2.09 -11.46
CA PRO A 147 17.07 -2.64 -12.71
C PRO A 147 16.17 -3.86 -12.46
N GLY A 148 15.16 -4.05 -13.31
CA GLY A 148 14.23 -5.17 -13.17
C GLY A 148 14.91 -6.54 -13.16
N TRP A 149 15.95 -6.73 -13.99
CA TRP A 149 16.73 -7.98 -14.02
C TRP A 149 17.43 -8.28 -12.68
N LEU A 150 17.90 -7.25 -11.97
CA LEU A 150 18.59 -7.43 -10.70
C LEU A 150 17.59 -7.82 -9.59
N MET A 151 16.41 -7.21 -9.58
CA MET A 151 15.32 -7.62 -8.68
C MET A 151 14.89 -9.07 -8.93
N THR A 152 14.76 -9.47 -10.20
CA THR A 152 14.43 -10.85 -10.57
C THR A 152 15.53 -11.83 -10.14
N ALA A 153 16.80 -11.47 -10.35
CA ALA A 153 17.95 -12.31 -9.98
C ALA A 153 18.10 -12.52 -8.46
N ILE A 154 17.82 -11.48 -7.65
CA ILE A 154 17.82 -11.59 -6.18
C ILE A 154 16.70 -12.52 -5.72
N LYS A 155 15.49 -12.33 -6.26
CA LYS A 155 14.31 -13.12 -5.87
C LYS A 155 14.37 -14.56 -6.37
N SER A 156 15.10 -14.85 -7.45
CA SER A 156 15.23 -16.22 -7.99
C SER A 156 16.24 -17.10 -7.26
N ARG A 157 17.02 -16.55 -6.31
CA ARG A 157 17.98 -17.30 -5.48
C ARG A 157 17.47 -17.64 -4.07
N LEU A 158 16.23 -17.26 -3.77
CA LEU A 158 15.48 -17.63 -2.57
C LEU A 158 14.35 -18.57 -2.97
#